data_AF-A0A7W1UPV5-F1
#
_entry.id   AF-A0A7W1UPV5-F1
#
_cell.length_a   1.000
_cell.length_b   1.000
_cell.length_c   1.000
_cell.angle_alpha   90.00
_cell.angle_beta   90.00
_cell.angle_gamma   90.00
#
_symmetry.space_group_name_H-M   'P 1'
#
loop_
_entity.id
_entity.type
_entity.pdbx_description
1 polymer ?
#
loop_
_entity_poly.entity_id
_entity_poly.type
_entity_poly.pdbx_seq_one_letter_code
_entity_poly.pdbx_strand_id
1 'polypeptide(L)'
;GTFNFLKSKNVNIISELVKDPAGNDTFYVRDPWSNLFQIVKSDSWFGNGMQLTGGPSGMMIGVSDIERSKKFYADILGYDIVVYEKEGVFEDLKHLPSGNSKVQRVLLRHGKPRSGAFSKLLGASEIELVKTLDRTPRKIFENRYWGDQGFIHLCFDISNQKAMKELCASKGHPYTIDSGEKFDMGEAAGHFSYIEDPDGALIEFVETKKIPIMKKLGWYLDLRKRDASKPLPDWMLKALKFNRVKA
;
A
#
# COMPACT_ATOMS: atom_id res chain seq x y z
N GLY A 1 -4.30 10.26 20.99
CA GLY A 1 -4.72 8.91 21.47
C GLY A 1 -3.64 7.88 21.19
N THR A 2 -3.44 7.52 19.92
CA THR A 2 -2.53 6.44 19.48
C THR A 2 -1.09 6.61 19.95
N PHE A 3 -0.50 7.80 19.81
CA PHE A 3 0.88 8.07 20.25
C PHE A 3 1.10 7.71 21.74
N ASN A 4 0.27 8.25 22.63
CA ASN A 4 0.34 7.97 24.07
C ASN A 4 0.11 6.49 24.40
N PHE A 5 -0.81 5.84 23.68
CA PHE A 5 -1.05 4.40 23.86
C PHE A 5 0.18 3.58 23.49
N LEU A 6 0.79 3.81 22.32
CA LEU A 6 1.98 3.07 21.89
C LEU A 6 3.18 3.36 22.81
N LYS A 7 3.32 4.60 23.29
CA LYS A 7 4.32 4.97 24.31
C LYS A 7 4.12 4.18 25.61
N SER A 8 2.88 4.06 26.09
CA SER A 8 2.55 3.26 27.29
C SER A 8 2.81 1.75 27.12
N LYS A 9 2.91 1.28 25.87
CA LYS A 9 3.23 -0.11 25.52
C LYS A 9 4.72 -0.32 25.24
N ASN A 10 5.58 0.68 25.46
CA ASN A 10 7.01 0.64 25.17
C ASN A 10 7.31 0.25 23.71
N VAL A 11 6.47 0.69 22.76
CA VAL A 11 6.75 0.54 21.33
C VAL A 11 7.95 1.41 20.96
N ASN A 12 8.77 0.95 20.01
CA ASN A 12 9.90 1.69 19.47
C ASN A 12 9.43 2.87 18.59
N ILE A 13 9.03 3.97 19.23
CA ILE A 13 8.68 5.24 18.60
C ILE A 13 9.98 6.01 18.34
N ILE A 14 10.22 6.40 17.09
CA ILE A 14 11.50 7.01 16.67
C ILE A 14 11.39 8.51 16.35
N SER A 15 10.19 9.08 16.35
CA SER A 15 9.98 10.51 16.17
C SER A 15 8.97 11.05 17.18
N GLU A 16 9.03 12.35 17.44
CA GLU A 16 7.97 13.06 18.16
C GLU A 16 6.66 13.11 17.34
N LEU A 17 5.56 13.44 18.01
CA LEU A 17 4.29 13.74 17.36
C LEU A 17 4.38 15.13 16.70
N VAL A 18 4.38 15.15 15.37
CA VAL A 18 4.56 16.38 14.58
C VAL A 18 3.54 16.45 13.44
N LYS A 19 3.60 17.53 12.64
CA LYS A 19 2.72 17.73 11.49
C LYS A 19 3.37 17.28 10.19
N ASP A 20 2.60 16.57 9.37
CA ASP A 20 2.95 16.31 7.97
C ASP A 20 2.77 17.60 7.11
N PRO A 21 3.16 17.59 5.84
CA PRO A 21 2.98 18.74 4.94
C PRO A 21 1.52 19.17 4.73
N ALA A 22 0.53 18.31 5.02
CA ALA A 22 -0.89 18.61 4.96
C ALA A 22 -1.46 19.13 6.30
N GLY A 23 -0.65 19.19 7.36
CA GLY A 23 -1.06 19.64 8.70
C GLY A 23 -1.68 18.54 9.58
N ASN A 24 -1.62 17.28 9.17
CA ASN A 24 -2.08 16.15 9.98
C ASN A 24 -1.02 15.71 10.99
N ASP A 25 -1.47 15.20 12.13
CA ASP A 25 -0.56 14.58 13.10
C ASP A 25 0.03 13.28 12.53
N THR A 26 1.34 13.13 12.66
CA THR A 26 2.11 11.96 12.21
C THR A 26 3.28 11.68 13.15
N PHE A 27 3.73 10.43 13.18
CA PHE A 27 4.97 10.00 13.83
C PHE A 27 5.43 8.65 13.27
N TYR A 28 6.66 8.25 13.59
CA TYR A 28 7.25 7.01 13.08
C TYR A 28 7.53 6.00 14.19
N VAL A 29 7.36 4.72 13.84
CA VAL A 29 7.72 3.59 14.69
C VAL A 29 8.57 2.59 13.93
N ARG A 30 9.31 1.75 14.66
CA ARG A 30 9.97 0.57 14.11
C ARG A 30 9.39 -0.70 14.70
N ASP A 31 9.27 -1.72 13.85
CA ASP A 31 9.02 -3.08 14.32
C ASP A 31 10.32 -3.74 14.84
N PRO A 32 10.24 -4.97 15.40
CA PRO A 32 11.42 -5.70 15.86
C PRO A 32 12.46 -6.00 14.78
N TRP A 33 12.10 -5.95 13.50
CA TRP A 33 13.01 -6.16 12.36
C TRP A 33 13.52 -4.84 11.78
N SER A 34 13.32 -3.72 12.50
CA SER A 34 13.70 -2.36 12.07
C SER A 34 12.98 -1.85 10.82
N ASN A 35 11.87 -2.48 10.43
CA ASN A 35 11.01 -1.92 9.38
C ASN A 35 10.36 -0.65 9.89
N LEU A 36 10.33 0.35 9.01
CA LEU A 36 9.82 1.67 9.32
C LEU A 36 8.32 1.74 9.00
N PHE A 37 7.53 2.21 9.96
CA PHE A 37 6.12 2.51 9.75
C PHE A 37 5.86 3.97 10.11
N GLN A 38 5.16 4.68 9.23
CA GLN A 38 4.57 5.97 9.53
C GLN A 38 3.15 5.75 10.07
N ILE A 39 2.85 6.35 11.20
CA ILE A 39 1.48 6.40 11.72
C ILE A 39 0.86 7.70 11.23
N VAL A 40 -0.09 7.57 10.31
CA VAL A 40 -0.82 8.69 9.71
C VAL A 40 -2.24 8.78 10.27
N LYS A 41 -2.80 9.98 10.26
CA LYS A 41 -4.23 10.18 10.48
C LYS A 41 -5.03 9.68 9.27
N SER A 42 -6.15 9.01 9.51
CA SER A 42 -7.09 8.62 8.45
C SER A 42 -8.52 8.66 8.97
N ASP A 43 -9.44 9.07 8.10
CA ASP A 43 -10.88 9.03 8.32
C ASP A 43 -11.54 7.85 7.57
N SER A 44 -10.75 7.04 6.84
CA SER A 44 -11.22 5.87 6.10
C SER A 44 -11.15 4.60 6.96
N TRP A 45 -12.30 4.18 7.51
CA TRP A 45 -12.40 3.01 8.38
C TRP A 45 -13.51 2.07 7.93
N PHE A 46 -13.20 0.77 7.84
CA PHE A 46 -14.23 -0.26 7.61
C PHE A 46 -15.09 -0.52 8.86
N GLY A 47 -14.51 -0.39 10.05
CA GLY A 47 -15.24 -0.56 11.30
C GLY A 47 -14.34 -0.42 12.53
N ASN A 48 -14.96 -0.45 13.70
CA ASN A 48 -14.26 -0.32 14.97
C ASN A 48 -13.47 -1.62 15.26
N GLY A 49 -12.15 -1.54 15.13
CA GLY A 49 -11.22 -2.61 15.46
C GLY A 49 -11.00 -2.75 16.96
N MET A 50 -10.12 -3.68 17.34
CA MET A 50 -9.66 -3.82 18.74
C MET A 50 -8.48 -2.91 19.07
N GLN A 51 -7.92 -2.23 18.07
CA GLN A 51 -6.71 -1.42 18.17
C GLN A 51 -7.01 0.02 17.77
N LEU A 52 -6.14 0.94 18.19
CA LEU A 52 -6.22 2.36 17.84
C LEU A 52 -5.66 2.68 16.44
N THR A 53 -5.12 1.69 15.75
CA THR A 53 -4.57 1.79 14.40
C THR A 53 -5.36 0.89 13.44
N GLY A 54 -5.44 1.31 12.18
CA GLY A 54 -6.02 0.55 11.08
C GLY A 54 -4.97 -0.35 10.40
N GLY A 55 -5.32 -0.81 9.19
CA GLY A 55 -4.39 -1.49 8.29
C GLY A 55 -3.48 -0.51 7.53
N PRO A 56 -2.69 -1.03 6.57
CA PRO A 56 -1.87 -0.20 5.67
C PRO A 56 -2.72 0.85 4.94
N SER A 57 -2.32 2.11 5.00
CA SER A 57 -3.01 3.24 4.35
C SER A 57 -2.25 3.82 3.16
N GLY A 58 -1.08 3.28 2.82
CA GLY A 58 -0.26 3.84 1.77
C GLY A 58 1.21 3.46 1.86
N MET A 59 2.04 4.15 1.07
CA MET A 59 3.49 4.01 1.08
C MET A 59 4.17 5.33 0.71
N MET A 60 5.32 5.58 1.31
CA MET A 60 6.28 6.59 0.87
C MET A 60 7.36 5.95 0.00
N ILE A 61 7.56 6.45 -1.22
CA ILE A 61 8.41 5.85 -2.25
C ILE A 61 9.41 6.89 -2.76
N GLY A 62 10.69 6.52 -2.78
CA GLY A 62 11.74 7.33 -3.37
C GLY A 62 11.71 7.27 -4.89
N VAL A 63 11.72 8.42 -5.57
CA VAL A 63 11.68 8.51 -7.04
C VAL A 63 12.75 9.47 -7.58
N SER A 64 13.21 9.24 -8.81
CA SER A 64 14.18 10.14 -9.47
C SER A 64 13.51 11.31 -10.20
N ASP A 65 12.28 11.12 -10.68
CA ASP A 65 11.51 12.10 -11.43
C ASP A 65 10.04 12.11 -10.98
N ILE A 66 9.62 13.22 -10.37
CA ILE A 66 8.29 13.38 -9.79
C ILE A 66 7.19 13.35 -10.87
N GLU A 67 7.40 14.00 -12.01
CA GLU A 67 6.37 14.09 -13.05
C GLU A 67 6.16 12.75 -13.76
N ARG A 68 7.25 12.05 -14.05
CA ARG A 68 7.20 10.69 -14.60
C ARG A 68 6.47 9.73 -13.66
N SER A 69 6.77 9.80 -12.36
CA SER A 69 6.14 8.94 -11.35
C SER A 69 4.68 9.31 -11.10
N LYS A 70 4.34 10.60 -11.01
CA LYS A 70 2.94 11.08 -10.95
C LYS A 70 2.12 10.51 -12.10
N LYS A 71 2.65 10.60 -13.33
CA LYS A 71 1.99 10.05 -14.52
C LYS A 71 1.78 8.54 -14.40
N PHE A 72 2.78 7.78 -13.95
CA PHE A 72 2.65 6.33 -13.75
C PHE A 72 1.56 5.99 -12.73
N TYR A 73 1.62 6.56 -11.52
CA TYR A 73 0.68 6.25 -10.45
C TYR A 73 -0.75 6.73 -10.74
N ALA A 74 -0.90 7.83 -11.50
CA ALA A 74 -2.20 8.28 -11.98
C ALA A 74 -2.76 7.38 -13.08
N ASP A 75 -2.00 7.13 -14.15
CA ASP A 75 -2.49 6.45 -15.36
C ASP A 75 -2.77 4.95 -15.14
N ILE A 76 -1.99 4.27 -14.29
CA ILE A 76 -2.10 2.82 -14.07
C ILE A 76 -2.88 2.51 -12.79
N LEU A 77 -2.58 3.23 -11.70
CA LEU A 77 -3.13 2.92 -10.37
C LEU A 77 -4.26 3.87 -9.93
N GLY A 78 -4.52 4.94 -10.70
CA GLY A 78 -5.63 5.87 -10.46
C GLY A 78 -5.39 6.89 -9.34
N TYR A 79 -4.15 7.10 -8.89
CA TYR A 79 -3.79 8.13 -7.90
C TYR A 79 -3.69 9.50 -8.59
N ASP A 80 -4.83 10.09 -8.93
CA ASP A 80 -4.98 11.24 -9.83
C ASP A 80 -5.12 12.60 -9.14
N ILE A 81 -5.24 12.64 -7.80
CA ILE A 81 -5.34 13.89 -7.03
C ILE A 81 -4.06 14.14 -6.26
N VAL A 82 -3.46 15.32 -6.48
CA VAL A 82 -2.35 15.84 -5.67
C VAL A 82 -2.92 16.47 -4.40
N VAL A 83 -2.60 15.91 -3.24
CA VAL A 83 -2.98 16.45 -1.91
C VAL A 83 -2.06 17.61 -1.53
N TYR A 84 -0.76 17.43 -1.73
CA TYR A 84 0.23 18.49 -1.64
C TYR A 84 1.41 18.17 -2.56
N GLU A 85 2.13 19.23 -2.93
CA GLU A 85 3.41 19.17 -3.62
C GLU A 85 4.30 20.27 -3.03
N LYS A 86 5.38 19.89 -2.33
CA LYS A 86 6.24 20.83 -1.59
C LYS A 86 7.70 20.44 -1.66
N GLU A 87 8.58 21.44 -1.63
CA GLU A 87 10.02 21.27 -1.50
C GLU A 87 10.52 21.84 -0.17
N GLY A 88 11.51 21.19 0.44
CA GLY A 88 12.14 21.69 1.65
C GLY A 88 12.82 20.62 2.49
N VAL A 89 13.13 21.00 3.72
CA VAL A 89 13.47 20.08 4.81
C VAL A 89 12.25 20.00 5.71
N PHE A 90 11.86 18.80 6.12
CA PHE A 90 10.58 18.58 6.76
C PHE A 90 10.75 17.98 8.16
N GLU A 91 10.08 18.57 9.15
CA GLU A 91 10.23 18.17 10.56
C GLU A 91 9.75 16.73 10.81
N ASP A 92 8.73 16.26 10.08
CA ASP A 92 8.25 14.86 10.16
C ASP A 92 9.28 13.84 9.67
N LEU A 93 10.17 14.21 8.74
CA LEU A 93 11.20 13.29 8.23
C LEU A 93 12.50 13.31 9.06
N LYS A 94 12.70 14.31 9.92
CA LYS A 94 13.97 14.62 10.59
C LYS A 94 14.65 13.46 11.31
N HIS A 95 13.85 12.56 11.89
CA HIS A 95 14.34 11.38 12.62
C HIS A 95 14.63 10.16 11.74
N LEU A 96 14.35 10.26 10.43
CA LEU A 96 14.66 9.21 9.47
C LEU A 96 16.10 9.31 8.99
N PRO A 97 16.68 8.21 8.47
CA PRO A 97 17.94 8.28 7.73
C PRO A 97 17.85 9.31 6.59
N SER A 98 18.78 10.26 6.55
CA SER A 98 18.75 11.41 5.63
C SER A 98 17.53 12.34 5.79
N GLY A 99 16.89 12.36 6.97
CA GLY A 99 15.73 13.20 7.26
C GLY A 99 15.95 14.71 7.19
N ASN A 100 17.22 15.15 7.26
CA ASN A 100 17.62 16.55 7.13
C ASN A 100 17.92 16.97 5.68
N SER A 101 17.82 16.04 4.72
CA SER A 101 18.03 16.36 3.31
C SER A 101 16.91 17.22 2.75
N LYS A 102 17.26 18.10 1.81
CA LYS A 102 16.27 18.82 1.01
C LYS A 102 15.62 17.85 0.02
N VAL A 103 14.30 17.75 0.06
CA VAL A 103 13.51 16.85 -0.80
C VAL A 103 12.33 17.59 -1.45
N GLN A 104 11.86 17.08 -2.57
CA GLN A 104 10.54 17.37 -3.15
C GLN A 104 9.60 16.22 -2.76
N ARG A 105 8.43 16.54 -2.21
CA ARG A 105 7.42 15.57 -1.76
C ARG A 105 6.11 15.82 -2.47
N VAL A 106 5.48 14.76 -2.96
CA VAL A 106 4.14 14.80 -3.58
C VAL A 106 3.29 13.68 -3.00
N LEU A 107 2.18 14.03 -2.35
CA LEU A 107 1.21 13.05 -1.87
C LEU A 107 0.07 12.93 -2.87
N LEU A 108 -0.16 11.71 -3.35
CA LEU A 108 -1.20 11.37 -4.32
C LEU A 108 -2.30 10.52 -3.67
N ARG A 109 -3.54 10.75 -4.09
CA ARG A 109 -4.71 9.96 -3.68
C ARG A 109 -5.65 9.72 -4.85
N HIS A 110 -6.56 8.75 -4.71
CA HIS A 110 -7.66 8.55 -5.65
C HIS A 110 -8.70 9.67 -5.53
N GLY A 111 -9.10 10.26 -6.66
CA GLY A 111 -10.20 11.22 -6.75
C GLY A 111 -11.59 10.56 -6.76
N LYS A 112 -11.65 9.26 -7.05
CA LYS A 112 -12.87 8.46 -7.02
C LYS A 112 -12.78 7.36 -5.96
N PRO A 113 -13.90 6.97 -5.32
CA PRO A 113 -13.91 5.82 -4.44
C PRO A 113 -13.41 4.56 -5.17
N ARG A 114 -12.60 3.77 -4.47
CA ARG A 114 -12.12 2.49 -5.01
C ARG A 114 -13.30 1.53 -5.23
N SER A 115 -13.27 0.80 -6.34
CA SER A 115 -14.17 -0.31 -6.64
C SER A 115 -13.50 -1.66 -6.33
N GLY A 116 -14.27 -2.75 -6.33
CA GLY A 116 -13.73 -4.09 -6.09
C GLY A 116 -14.33 -4.77 -4.88
N ALA A 117 -14.19 -6.10 -4.81
CA ALA A 117 -14.74 -6.94 -3.75
C ALA A 117 -14.32 -6.49 -2.35
N PHE A 118 -13.07 -6.05 -2.19
CA PHE A 118 -12.48 -5.64 -0.91
C PHE A 118 -12.36 -4.13 -0.73
N SER A 119 -12.89 -3.32 -1.65
CA SER A 119 -12.76 -1.85 -1.62
C SER A 119 -13.15 -1.22 -0.29
N LYS A 120 -14.26 -1.65 0.32
CA LYS A 120 -14.69 -1.19 1.66
C LYS A 120 -13.74 -1.60 2.79
N LEU A 121 -13.12 -2.78 2.69
CA LEU A 121 -12.23 -3.31 3.72
C LEU A 121 -10.86 -2.64 3.67
N LEU A 122 -10.31 -2.49 2.46
CA LEU A 122 -9.01 -1.86 2.23
C LEU A 122 -9.06 -0.34 2.35
N GLY A 123 -10.21 0.27 2.02
CA GLY A 123 -10.44 1.69 2.20
C GLY A 123 -9.66 2.59 1.23
N ALA A 124 -9.59 3.87 1.56
CA ALA A 124 -8.77 4.84 0.86
C ALA A 124 -7.28 4.63 1.20
N SER A 125 -6.43 4.93 0.23
CA SER A 125 -4.98 4.81 0.35
C SER A 125 -4.29 5.97 -0.34
N GLU A 126 -3.07 6.28 0.06
CA GLU A 126 -2.25 7.36 -0.52
C GLU A 126 -0.86 6.84 -0.92
N ILE A 127 -0.24 7.47 -1.90
CA ILE A 127 1.16 7.23 -2.26
C ILE A 127 1.89 8.55 -2.15
N GLU A 128 2.94 8.57 -1.35
CA GLU A 128 3.82 9.73 -1.23
C GLU A 128 5.10 9.50 -2.04
N LEU A 129 5.35 10.37 -3.00
CA LEU A 129 6.56 10.37 -3.81
C LEU A 129 7.58 11.32 -3.20
N VAL A 130 8.82 10.86 -3.03
CA VAL A 130 9.90 11.64 -2.44
C VAL A 130 11.11 11.64 -3.37
N LYS A 131 11.53 12.82 -3.81
CA LYS A 131 12.74 13.02 -4.61
C LYS A 131 13.77 13.79 -3.80
N THR A 132 14.99 13.27 -3.69
CA THR A 132 16.11 13.99 -3.06
C THR A 132 16.66 15.06 -4.00
N LEU A 133 16.95 16.26 -3.47
CA LEU A 133 17.44 17.40 -4.26
C LEU A 133 18.92 17.71 -4.02
N ASP A 134 19.49 17.21 -2.92
CA ASP A 134 20.83 17.56 -2.45
C ASP A 134 21.82 16.39 -2.43
N ARG A 135 21.39 15.21 -2.91
CA ARG A 135 22.23 14.01 -2.98
C ARG A 135 21.80 13.07 -4.10
N THR A 136 22.73 12.21 -4.50
CA THR A 136 22.44 11.05 -5.33
C THR A 136 21.78 9.97 -4.47
N PRO A 137 20.54 9.54 -4.77
CA PRO A 137 19.90 8.45 -4.05
C PRO A 137 20.52 7.10 -4.45
N ARG A 138 20.43 6.11 -3.55
CA ARG A 138 20.72 4.71 -3.87
C ARG A 138 19.41 3.96 -4.08
N LYS A 139 19.42 2.90 -4.89
CA LYS A 139 18.23 2.03 -5.03
C LYS A 139 18.09 1.19 -3.75
N ILE A 140 17.01 1.38 -3.00
CA ILE A 140 16.85 0.72 -1.69
C ILE A 140 16.73 -0.80 -1.77
N PHE A 141 16.36 -1.32 -2.93
CA PHE A 141 16.25 -2.75 -3.23
C PHE A 141 17.48 -3.30 -3.98
N GLU A 142 18.53 -2.50 -4.18
CA GLU A 142 19.77 -3.00 -4.76
C GLU A 142 20.31 -4.16 -3.92
N ASN A 143 20.62 -5.29 -4.57
CA ASN A 143 21.10 -6.51 -3.94
C ASN A 143 20.17 -7.10 -2.87
N ARG A 144 18.85 -6.85 -2.97
CA ARG A 144 17.85 -7.60 -2.20
C ARG A 144 17.29 -8.77 -2.99
N TYR A 145 17.10 -9.89 -2.30
CA TYR A 145 16.61 -11.14 -2.86
C TYR A 145 15.32 -11.61 -2.17
N TRP A 146 14.58 -12.48 -2.84
CA TRP A 146 13.41 -13.14 -2.24
C TRP A 146 13.84 -13.90 -0.97
N GLY A 147 13.21 -13.55 0.16
CA GLY A 147 13.55 -14.07 1.48
C GLY A 147 14.26 -13.06 2.40
N ASP A 148 14.73 -11.93 1.86
CA ASP A 148 15.31 -10.86 2.68
C ASP A 148 14.25 -10.15 3.53
N GLN A 149 14.67 -9.62 4.68
CA GLN A 149 13.78 -8.95 5.62
C GLN A 149 13.35 -7.55 5.14
N GLY A 150 12.04 -7.31 5.24
CA GLY A 150 11.40 -6.02 5.07
C GLY A 150 10.42 -5.95 3.92
N PHE A 151 10.02 -4.74 3.54
CA PHE A 151 9.13 -4.53 2.40
C PHE A 151 9.88 -4.82 1.10
N ILE A 152 9.20 -5.43 0.12
CA ILE A 152 9.79 -5.84 -1.16
C ILE A 152 8.99 -5.33 -2.38
N HIS A 153 7.69 -5.09 -2.23
CA HIS A 153 6.80 -4.63 -3.30
C HIS A 153 5.56 -3.95 -2.73
N LEU A 154 4.79 -3.31 -3.60
CA LEU A 154 3.44 -2.81 -3.32
C LEU A 154 2.41 -3.68 -4.00
N CYS A 155 1.50 -4.26 -3.21
CA CYS A 155 0.49 -5.18 -3.69
C CYS A 155 -0.87 -4.50 -3.83
N PHE A 156 -1.49 -4.67 -5.00
CA PHE A 156 -2.83 -4.16 -5.30
C PHE A 156 -3.77 -5.32 -5.63
N ASP A 157 -4.88 -5.39 -4.89
CA ASP A 157 -6.04 -6.18 -5.31
C ASP A 157 -6.66 -5.53 -6.55
N ILE A 158 -6.74 -6.30 -7.63
CA ILE A 158 -7.33 -5.88 -8.90
C ILE A 158 -8.37 -6.88 -9.37
N SER A 159 -9.17 -6.46 -10.34
CA SER A 159 -10.01 -7.33 -11.15
C SER A 159 -9.57 -7.25 -12.60
N ASN A 160 -9.66 -8.37 -13.32
CA ASN A 160 -9.34 -8.46 -14.74
C ASN A 160 -7.86 -8.22 -15.07
N GLN A 161 -7.02 -9.21 -14.75
CA GLN A 161 -5.59 -9.23 -15.08
C GLN A 161 -5.30 -9.00 -16.57
N LYS A 162 -6.15 -9.48 -17.47
CA LYS A 162 -5.98 -9.28 -18.92
C LYS A 162 -6.03 -7.79 -19.28
N ALA A 163 -7.06 -7.08 -18.82
CA ALA A 163 -7.19 -5.65 -19.09
C ALA A 163 -6.07 -4.84 -18.42
N MET A 164 -5.66 -5.22 -17.20
CA MET A 164 -4.54 -4.56 -16.53
C MET A 164 -3.22 -4.76 -17.29
N LYS A 165 -2.96 -5.96 -17.81
CA LYS A 165 -1.79 -6.26 -18.65
C LYS A 165 -1.76 -5.40 -19.91
N GLU A 166 -2.89 -5.29 -20.61
CA GLU A 166 -3.04 -4.46 -21.81
C GLU A 166 -2.83 -2.97 -21.49
N LEU A 167 -3.41 -2.47 -20.38
CA LEU A 167 -3.22 -1.10 -19.91
C LEU A 167 -1.73 -0.83 -19.63
N CYS A 168 -1.10 -1.67 -18.81
CA CYS A 168 0.30 -1.50 -18.42
C CYS A 168 1.24 -1.53 -19.63
N ALA A 169 1.03 -2.46 -20.58
CA ALA A 169 1.78 -2.50 -21.83
C ALA A 169 1.58 -1.23 -22.68
N SER A 170 0.34 -0.74 -22.81
CA SER A 170 0.04 0.50 -23.54
C SER A 170 0.69 1.75 -22.95
N LYS A 171 1.03 1.71 -21.65
CA LYS A 171 1.69 2.78 -20.90
C LYS A 171 3.22 2.61 -20.81
N GLY A 172 3.78 1.55 -21.42
CA GLY A 172 5.22 1.29 -21.43
C GLY A 172 5.76 0.52 -20.22
N HIS A 173 4.88 -0.09 -19.41
CA HIS A 173 5.24 -0.87 -18.22
C HIS A 173 4.70 -2.30 -18.32
N PRO A 174 5.11 -3.12 -19.32
CA PRO A 174 4.58 -4.48 -19.47
C PRO A 174 4.89 -5.35 -18.24
N TYR A 175 4.09 -6.41 -18.05
CA TYR A 175 4.31 -7.37 -16.98
C TYR A 175 5.69 -8.00 -17.10
N THR A 176 6.46 -7.95 -16.00
CA THR A 176 7.78 -8.60 -15.89
C THR A 176 7.64 -10.05 -15.44
N ILE A 177 6.63 -10.33 -14.61
CA ILE A 177 6.27 -11.67 -14.13
C ILE A 177 4.75 -11.83 -14.26
N ASP A 178 4.30 -13.01 -14.67
CA ASP A 178 2.90 -13.38 -14.82
C ASP A 178 2.73 -14.85 -14.44
N SER A 179 2.06 -15.12 -13.30
CA SER A 179 1.86 -16.48 -12.80
C SER A 179 0.87 -17.30 -13.65
N GLY A 180 0.12 -16.64 -14.52
CA GLY A 180 -1.04 -17.22 -15.20
C GLY A 180 -2.19 -17.59 -14.26
N GLU A 181 -3.26 -18.15 -14.83
CA GLU A 181 -4.51 -18.44 -14.13
C GLU A 181 -4.48 -19.71 -13.25
N LYS A 182 -3.48 -20.58 -13.45
CA LYS A 182 -3.41 -21.91 -12.79
C LYS A 182 -2.45 -21.95 -11.61
N PHE A 183 -1.96 -20.79 -11.16
CA PHE A 183 -1.07 -20.74 -10.01
C PHE A 183 -1.88 -20.98 -8.72
N ASP A 184 -1.51 -22.03 -8.00
CA ASP A 184 -2.20 -22.49 -6.79
C ASP A 184 -1.29 -22.33 -5.57
N MET A 185 -1.68 -21.43 -4.66
CA MET A 185 -1.01 -21.22 -3.37
C MET A 185 -1.76 -21.96 -2.24
N GLY A 186 -2.36 -23.11 -2.54
CA GLY A 186 -3.05 -23.98 -1.59
C GLY A 186 -4.57 -23.80 -1.60
N GLU A 187 -5.12 -23.10 -0.60
CA GLU A 187 -6.59 -22.95 -0.48
C GLU A 187 -7.12 -21.66 -1.13
N ALA A 188 -6.22 -20.77 -1.56
CA ALA A 188 -6.53 -19.54 -2.27
C ALA A 188 -5.94 -19.62 -3.68
N ALA A 189 -6.81 -19.51 -4.68
CA ALA A 189 -6.43 -19.41 -6.08
C ALA A 189 -6.42 -17.93 -6.50
N GLY A 190 -5.29 -17.48 -7.04
CA GLY A 190 -5.08 -16.10 -7.46
C GLY A 190 -4.18 -16.03 -8.68
N HIS A 191 -4.32 -14.95 -9.43
CA HIS A 191 -3.41 -14.62 -10.54
C HIS A 191 -2.55 -13.44 -10.11
N PHE A 192 -1.24 -13.70 -10.02
CA PHE A 192 -0.23 -12.78 -9.55
C PHE A 192 0.61 -12.29 -10.73
N SER A 193 0.87 -10.99 -10.78
CA SER A 193 1.72 -10.40 -11.80
C SER A 193 2.46 -9.19 -11.24
N TYR A 194 3.54 -8.82 -11.91
CA TYR A 194 4.40 -7.72 -11.48
C TYR A 194 4.71 -6.79 -12.64
N ILE A 195 4.76 -5.50 -12.33
CA ILE A 195 5.41 -4.47 -13.15
C ILE A 195 6.44 -3.72 -12.30
N GLU A 196 7.27 -2.93 -12.96
CA GLU A 196 8.15 -1.96 -12.31
C GLU A 196 7.60 -0.55 -12.50
N ASP A 197 7.64 0.25 -11.43
CA ASP A 197 7.48 1.70 -11.53
C ASP A 197 8.66 2.32 -12.31
N PRO A 198 8.64 3.65 -12.59
CA PRO A 198 9.71 4.26 -13.39
C PRO A 198 11.13 4.19 -12.79
N ASP A 199 11.25 3.86 -11.51
CA ASP A 199 12.51 3.76 -10.76
C ASP A 199 12.91 2.29 -10.43
N GLY A 200 12.04 1.32 -10.74
CA GLY A 200 12.26 -0.11 -10.56
C GLY A 200 11.60 -0.70 -9.29
N ALA A 201 10.76 0.06 -8.59
CA ALA A 201 10.00 -0.50 -7.48
C ALA A 201 8.94 -1.47 -8.00
N LEU A 202 8.84 -2.65 -7.38
CA LEU A 202 7.90 -3.68 -7.79
C LEU A 202 6.48 -3.33 -7.39
N ILE A 203 5.58 -3.34 -8.37
CA ILE A 203 4.13 -3.23 -8.18
C ILE A 203 3.52 -4.59 -8.53
N GLU A 204 2.97 -5.25 -7.52
CA GLU A 204 2.28 -6.53 -7.65
C GLU A 204 0.78 -6.30 -7.87
N PHE A 205 0.22 -7.02 -8.83
CA PHE A 205 -1.21 -7.14 -9.01
C PHE A 205 -1.68 -8.53 -8.63
N VAL A 206 -2.68 -8.59 -7.77
CA VAL A 206 -3.30 -9.84 -7.33
C VAL A 206 -4.77 -9.81 -7.71
N GLU A 207 -5.17 -10.79 -8.53
CA GLU A 207 -6.59 -11.02 -8.81
C GLU A 207 -7.07 -12.25 -8.07
N THR A 208 -7.79 -12.02 -6.97
CA THR A 208 -8.37 -13.09 -6.15
C THR A 208 -9.56 -13.72 -6.88
N LYS A 209 -9.52 -15.03 -7.15
CA LYS A 209 -10.62 -15.73 -7.84
C LYS A 209 -11.58 -16.40 -6.86
N LYS A 210 -11.07 -16.93 -5.75
CA LYS A 210 -11.86 -17.67 -4.76
C LYS A 210 -11.39 -17.32 -3.35
N ILE A 211 -12.34 -17.13 -2.43
CA ILE A 211 -12.06 -16.74 -1.04
C ILE A 211 -12.76 -17.71 -0.07
N PRO A 212 -12.07 -18.20 0.98
CA PRO A 212 -12.72 -18.88 2.10
C PRO A 212 -13.45 -17.86 2.98
N ILE A 213 -14.79 -17.87 2.97
CA ILE A 213 -15.58 -17.05 3.91
C ILE A 213 -15.50 -17.66 5.31
N MET A 214 -15.65 -18.98 5.42
CA MET A 214 -15.50 -19.72 6.67
C MET A 214 -14.82 -21.06 6.39
N LYS A 215 -13.50 -21.08 6.53
CA LYS A 215 -12.64 -22.22 6.17
C LYS A 215 -13.09 -23.51 6.86
N LYS A 216 -13.40 -23.45 8.16
CA LYS A 216 -13.80 -24.62 8.97
C LYS A 216 -15.09 -25.30 8.51
N LEU A 217 -16.00 -24.58 7.84
CA LEU A 217 -17.25 -25.13 7.32
C LEU A 217 -17.20 -25.35 5.80
N GLY A 218 -16.02 -25.23 5.18
CA GLY A 218 -15.86 -25.39 3.73
C GLY A 218 -16.64 -24.35 2.91
N TRP A 219 -16.99 -23.20 3.50
CA TRP A 219 -17.75 -22.17 2.80
C TRP A 219 -16.81 -21.23 2.03
N TYR A 220 -16.86 -21.32 0.71
CA TYR A 220 -16.07 -20.51 -0.21
C TYR A 220 -16.97 -19.65 -1.10
N LEU A 221 -16.46 -18.47 -1.45
CA LEU A 221 -17.07 -17.56 -2.41
C LEU A 221 -16.21 -17.52 -3.67
N ASP A 222 -16.83 -17.77 -4.83
CA ASP A 222 -16.22 -17.59 -6.14
C ASP A 222 -16.49 -16.17 -6.63
N LEU A 223 -15.44 -15.35 -6.68
CA LEU A 223 -15.54 -13.94 -7.09
C LEU A 223 -15.86 -13.78 -8.58
N ARG A 224 -15.55 -14.78 -9.41
CA ARG A 224 -15.77 -14.75 -10.86
C ARG A 224 -17.25 -14.77 -11.23
N LYS A 225 -18.11 -15.21 -10.31
CA LYS A 225 -19.56 -15.34 -10.50
C LYS A 225 -20.34 -14.09 -10.07
N ARG A 226 -19.66 -12.98 -9.81
CA ARG A 226 -20.27 -11.74 -9.36
C ARG A 226 -19.71 -10.57 -10.14
N ASP A 227 -20.43 -9.46 -10.12
CA ASP A 227 -19.93 -8.16 -10.57
C ASP A 227 -18.68 -7.77 -9.76
N ALA A 228 -17.54 -7.70 -10.44
CA ALA A 228 -16.24 -7.40 -9.85
C ALA A 228 -16.13 -5.96 -9.36
N SER A 229 -16.94 -5.03 -9.90
CA SER A 229 -16.94 -3.63 -9.46
C SER A 229 -17.56 -3.45 -8.07
N LYS A 230 -18.46 -4.38 -7.67
CA LYS A 230 -19.24 -4.26 -6.45
C LYS A 230 -18.49 -4.79 -5.22
N PRO A 231 -18.49 -4.04 -4.10
CA PRO A 231 -17.94 -4.52 -2.84
C PRO A 231 -18.71 -5.74 -2.34
N LEU A 232 -18.02 -6.56 -1.57
CA LEU A 232 -18.67 -7.60 -0.78
C LEU A 232 -19.62 -6.97 0.25
N PRO A 233 -20.76 -7.61 0.55
CA PRO A 233 -21.60 -7.21 1.67
C PRO A 233 -20.82 -7.12 2.97
N ASP A 234 -21.10 -6.12 3.80
CA ASP A 234 -20.36 -5.85 5.03
C ASP A 234 -20.34 -7.05 5.99
N TRP A 235 -21.41 -7.84 6.02
CA TRP A 235 -21.48 -9.05 6.86
C TRP A 235 -20.48 -10.13 6.40
N MET A 236 -20.24 -10.27 5.08
CA MET A 236 -19.25 -11.21 4.53
C MET A 236 -17.83 -10.75 4.90
N LEU A 237 -17.54 -9.46 4.71
CA LEU A 237 -16.25 -8.89 5.08
C LEU A 237 -16.00 -9.02 6.60
N LYS A 238 -17.03 -8.81 7.43
CA LYS A 238 -16.95 -9.03 8.88
C LYS A 238 -16.75 -10.51 9.23
N ALA A 239 -17.26 -11.46 8.45
CA ALA A 239 -17.07 -12.89 8.68
C ALA A 239 -15.63 -13.35 8.47
N LEU A 240 -14.82 -12.64 7.65
CA LEU A 240 -13.39 -12.95 7.47
C LEU A 240 -12.61 -12.91 8.80
N LYS A 241 -13.10 -12.19 9.82
CA LYS A 241 -12.50 -12.17 11.16
C LYS A 241 -12.43 -13.56 11.82
N PHE A 242 -13.31 -14.49 11.44
CA PHE A 242 -13.33 -15.85 11.98
C PHE A 242 -12.16 -16.71 11.48
N ASN A 243 -11.48 -16.27 10.43
CA ASN A 243 -10.27 -16.91 9.90
C ASN A 243 -8.98 -16.31 10.49
N ARG A 244 -9.06 -15.31 11.39
CA ARG A 244 -7.87 -14.69 12.01
C ARG A 244 -7.09 -15.73 12.82
N VAL A 245 -5.77 -15.74 12.63
CA VAL A 245 -4.86 -16.43 13.55
C VAL A 245 -4.97 -15.73 14.90
N LYS A 246 -5.20 -16.51 15.96
CA LYS A 246 -5.20 -15.98 17.32
C LYS A 246 -3.75 -15.78 17.74
N ALA A 247 -3.44 -14.56 18.18
CA ALA A 247 -2.17 -14.25 18.84
C ALA A 247 -2.13 -14.90 20.23
#